data_AF-A0A933K4P8-F1
#
_entry.id   AF-A0A933K4P8-F1
#
_cell.length_a   1.000
_cell.length_b   1.000
_cell.length_c   1.000
_cell.angle_alpha   90.00
_cell.angle_beta   90.00
_cell.angle_gamma   90.00
#
_symmetry.space_group_name_H-M   'P 1'
#
loop_
_entity.id
_entity.type
_entity.pdbx_description
1 polymer ?
#
loop_
_entity_poly.entity_id
_entity_poly.type
_entity_poly.pdbx_seq_one_letter_code
_entity_poly.pdbx_strand_id
1 'polypeptide(L)'
;MTIGALSRQSTLFYVALGLQASLIKDDLLEPIDALLDDEELLELVRGQLATRSPSSAKKGRRTIAPDRLLRCCALKHIKEWSFRDLERELRGSLVYRKFTRFHEDSTPDHSVFSKLFKLLGPEAVR
;
A
#
# COMPACT_ATOMS: atom_id res chain seq x y z
N MET A 1 11.06 -38.49 11.39
CA MET A 1 11.67 -37.34 12.06
C MET A 1 11.41 -36.14 11.16
N THR A 2 10.31 -35.41 11.41
CA THR A 2 9.79 -34.41 10.48
C THR A 2 9.56 -33.11 11.24
N ILE A 3 9.95 -32.03 10.59
CA ILE A 3 10.38 -30.76 11.17
C ILE A 3 9.15 -29.98 11.64
N GLY A 4 9.23 -29.43 12.86
CA GLY A 4 8.15 -28.74 13.53
C GLY A 4 7.60 -27.56 12.71
N ALA A 5 6.29 -27.57 12.52
CA ALA A 5 5.55 -26.41 12.04
C ALA A 5 5.76 -25.25 13.02
N LEU A 6 6.51 -24.23 12.59
CA LEU A 6 6.56 -22.94 13.26
C LEU A 6 5.19 -22.25 13.08
N SER A 7 4.21 -22.65 13.89
CA SER A 7 3.00 -21.88 14.12
C SER A 7 3.40 -20.61 14.85
N ARG A 8 3.73 -19.56 14.09
CA ARG A 8 3.94 -18.22 14.62
C ARG A 8 2.60 -17.72 15.14
N GLN A 9 2.30 -17.98 16.41
CA GLN A 9 1.17 -17.41 17.13
C GLN A 9 1.36 -15.89 17.22
N SER A 10 0.92 -15.19 16.18
CA SER A 10 0.83 -13.73 16.15
C SER A 10 -0.54 -13.22 16.63
N THR A 11 -1.37 -14.09 17.19
CA THR A 11 -2.81 -13.84 17.34
C THR A 11 -3.12 -12.73 18.34
N LEU A 12 -2.34 -12.55 19.42
CA LEU A 12 -2.65 -11.53 20.44
C LEU A 12 -2.25 -10.11 20.02
N PHE A 13 -1.10 -9.94 19.36
CA PHE A 13 -0.68 -8.61 18.88
C PHE A 13 -1.59 -8.14 17.74
N TYR A 14 -1.98 -9.02 16.81
CA TYR A 14 -2.88 -8.67 15.72
C TYR A 14 -4.30 -8.37 16.18
N VAL A 15 -4.80 -9.04 17.23
CA VAL A 15 -6.14 -8.74 17.78
C VAL A 15 -6.15 -7.41 18.51
N ALA A 16 -5.16 -7.13 19.36
CA ALA A 16 -5.07 -5.84 20.07
C ALA A 16 -4.79 -4.67 19.11
N LEU A 17 -3.85 -4.84 18.18
CA LEU A 17 -3.56 -3.87 17.13
C LEU A 17 -4.73 -3.70 16.16
N GLY A 18 -5.44 -4.78 15.82
CA GLY A 18 -6.63 -4.77 14.98
C GLY A 18 -7.80 -4.04 15.64
N LEU A 19 -8.00 -4.24 16.94
CA LEU A 19 -8.97 -3.50 17.76
C LEU A 19 -8.60 -2.01 17.82
N GLN A 20 -7.35 -1.66 18.15
CA GLN A 20 -6.92 -0.25 18.14
C GLN A 20 -7.02 0.37 16.73
N ALA A 21 -6.62 -0.34 15.67
CA ALA A 21 -6.76 0.14 14.30
C ALA A 21 -8.22 0.17 13.78
N SER A 22 -9.16 -0.51 14.45
CA SER A 22 -10.60 -0.38 14.20
C SER A 22 -11.19 0.85 14.89
N LEU A 23 -10.54 1.36 15.95
CA LEU A 23 -10.90 2.60 16.63
C LEU A 23 -10.35 3.83 15.90
N ILE A 24 -9.27 3.68 15.13
CA ILE A 24 -8.72 4.74 14.29
C ILE A 24 -9.28 4.61 12.86
N LYS A 25 -10.60 4.80 12.72
CA LYS A 25 -11.27 4.93 11.43
C LYS A 25 -11.30 6.40 11.03
N ASP A 26 -10.92 6.68 9.79
CA ASP A 26 -11.18 7.96 9.14
C ASP A 26 -12.41 7.73 8.26
N ASP A 27 -13.56 8.30 8.64
CA ASP A 27 -14.84 8.09 7.97
C ASP A 27 -14.81 8.48 6.48
N LEU A 28 -13.84 9.33 6.08
CA LEU A 28 -13.63 9.71 4.69
C LEU A 28 -12.88 8.64 3.88
N LEU A 29 -12.07 7.79 4.53
CA LEU A 29 -11.25 6.80 3.85
C LEU A 29 -11.99 5.50 3.54
N GLU A 30 -13.02 5.11 4.31
CA GLU A 30 -13.75 3.85 4.06
C GLU A 30 -14.48 3.83 2.70
N PRO A 31 -15.23 4.87 2.30
CA PRO A 31 -15.87 4.89 0.98
C PRO A 31 -14.84 4.86 -0.15
N ILE A 32 -13.71 5.54 0.04
CA ILE A 32 -12.63 5.59 -0.94
C ILE A 32 -11.96 4.21 -1.04
N ASP A 33 -11.72 3.55 0.08
CA ASP A 33 -11.11 2.21 0.11
C ASP A 33 -11.95 1.20 -0.69
N ALA A 34 -13.28 1.26 -0.57
CA ALA A 34 -14.20 0.42 -1.33
C ALA A 34 -14.16 0.71 -2.84
N LEU A 35 -14.07 1.99 -3.23
CA LEU A 35 -13.94 2.38 -4.64
C LEU A 35 -12.60 1.95 -5.25
N LEU A 36 -11.53 1.93 -4.45
CA LEU A 36 -10.20 1.53 -4.90
C LEU A 36 -9.98 0.01 -4.93
N ASP A 37 -10.97 -0.78 -4.52
CA ASP A 37 -10.99 -2.25 -4.68
C ASP A 37 -11.60 -2.71 -6.02
N ASP A 38 -11.89 -1.77 -6.93
CA ASP A 38 -12.30 -2.09 -8.30
C ASP A 38 -11.20 -2.87 -9.05
N GLU A 39 -11.52 -4.10 -9.48
CA GLU A 39 -10.58 -5.01 -10.12
C GLU A 39 -10.07 -4.46 -11.47
N GLU A 40 -10.91 -3.77 -12.25
CA GLU A 40 -10.49 -3.18 -13.52
C GLU A 40 -9.44 -2.08 -13.28
N LEU A 41 -9.64 -1.25 -12.25
CA LEU A 41 -8.68 -0.24 -11.85
C LEU A 41 -7.36 -0.86 -11.40
N LEU A 42 -7.42 -1.95 -10.62
CA LEU A 42 -6.23 -2.67 -10.17
C LEU A 42 -5.45 -3.32 -11.34
N GLU A 43 -6.14 -3.87 -12.33
CA GLU A 43 -5.52 -4.45 -13.52
C GLU A 43 -4.87 -3.38 -14.41
N LEU A 44 -5.46 -2.18 -14.52
CA LEU A 44 -4.81 -1.05 -15.18
C LEU A 44 -3.49 -0.68 -14.49
N VAL A 45 -3.49 -0.55 -13.16
CA VAL A 45 -2.28 -0.26 -12.38
C VAL A 45 -1.25 -1.37 -12.52
N ARG A 46 -1.69 -2.64 -12.51
CA ARG A 46 -0.82 -3.80 -12.76
C ARG A 46 -0.15 -3.73 -14.13
N GLY A 47 -0.93 -3.41 -15.18
CA GLY A 47 -0.44 -3.20 -16.54
C GLY A 47 0.64 -2.11 -16.60
N GLN A 48 0.41 -0.97 -15.95
CA GLN A 48 1.41 0.10 -15.87
C GLN A 48 2.68 -0.34 -15.14
N LEU A 49 2.56 -1.07 -14.03
CA LEU A 49 3.73 -1.56 -13.30
C LEU A 49 4.55 -2.59 -14.08
N ALA A 50 3.91 -3.37 -14.95
CA ALA A 50 4.57 -4.35 -15.81
C ALA A 50 5.48 -3.69 -16.86
N THR A 51 5.18 -2.46 -17.30
CA THR A 51 5.99 -1.72 -18.30
C THR A 51 7.43 -1.46 -17.85
N ARG A 52 7.66 -1.33 -16.53
CA ARG A 52 8.96 -0.98 -15.95
C ARG A 52 10.03 -2.05 -16.16
N SER A 53 9.65 -3.34 -16.18
CA SER A 53 10.59 -4.41 -16.47
C SER A 53 9.85 -5.70 -16.85
N PRO A 54 10.16 -6.31 -18.00
CA PRO A 54 9.60 -7.61 -18.39
C PRO A 54 9.97 -8.75 -17.41
N SER A 55 10.92 -8.52 -16.50
CA SER A 55 11.28 -9.45 -15.42
C SER A 55 10.52 -9.23 -14.11
N SER A 56 9.70 -8.18 -13.96
CA SER A 56 8.88 -7.94 -12.76
C SER A 56 7.88 -9.08 -12.52
N ALA A 57 7.39 -9.72 -13.58
CA ALA A 57 6.54 -10.91 -13.48
C ALA A 57 7.32 -12.19 -13.10
N LYS A 58 8.64 -12.23 -13.30
CA LYS A 58 9.49 -13.43 -13.17
C LYS A 58 10.41 -13.45 -11.94
N LYS A 59 10.69 -12.31 -11.32
CA LYS A 59 11.68 -12.20 -10.23
C LYS A 59 11.01 -11.83 -8.92
N GLY A 60 10.95 -12.77 -7.98
CA GLY A 60 10.21 -12.72 -6.71
C GLY A 60 10.63 -11.67 -5.67
N ARG A 61 11.35 -10.59 -6.03
CA ARG A 61 11.52 -9.45 -5.12
C ARG A 61 10.17 -8.74 -5.05
N ARG A 62 9.52 -8.73 -3.88
CA ARG A 62 8.23 -8.10 -3.63
C ARG A 62 8.24 -6.66 -4.20
N THR A 63 7.64 -6.50 -5.37
CA THR A 63 7.28 -5.18 -5.90
C THR A 63 6.09 -4.68 -5.08
N ILE A 64 5.88 -3.37 -5.01
CA ILE A 64 4.65 -2.85 -4.42
C ILE A 64 3.46 -3.47 -5.15
N ALA A 65 2.47 -3.97 -4.41
CA ALA A 65 1.27 -4.50 -5.02
C ALA A 65 0.46 -3.35 -5.65
N PRO A 66 -0.26 -3.59 -6.77
CA PRO A 66 -1.04 -2.56 -7.46
C PRO A 66 -2.00 -1.81 -6.53
N ASP A 67 -2.69 -2.53 -5.65
CA ASP A 67 -3.62 -1.99 -4.66
C ASP A 67 -2.95 -1.02 -3.69
N ARG A 68 -1.76 -1.38 -3.18
CA ARG A 68 -0.98 -0.53 -2.27
C ARG A 68 -0.56 0.76 -2.95
N LEU A 69 -0.10 0.67 -4.20
CA LEU A 69 0.35 1.83 -4.96
C LEU A 69 -0.80 2.78 -5.26
N LEU A 70 -1.94 2.25 -5.70
CA LEU A 70 -3.14 3.01 -6.00
C LEU A 70 -3.65 3.77 -4.77
N ARG A 71 -3.70 3.09 -3.61
CA ARG A 71 -4.11 3.71 -2.35
C ARG A 71 -3.14 4.78 -1.87
N CYS A 72 -1.84 4.57 -2.04
CA CYS A 72 -0.86 5.62 -1.79
C CYS A 72 -1.08 6.84 -2.71
N CYS A 73 -1.45 6.61 -3.98
CA CYS A 73 -1.74 7.67 -4.94
C CYS A 73 -2.95 8.49 -4.52
N ALA A 74 -4.06 7.81 -4.21
CA ALA A 74 -5.26 8.46 -3.71
C ALA A 74 -4.97 9.27 -2.43
N LEU A 75 -4.29 8.67 -1.46
CA LEU A 75 -3.98 9.33 -0.20
C LEU A 75 -3.11 10.58 -0.39
N LYS A 76 -2.12 10.54 -1.28
CA LYS A 76 -1.29 11.70 -1.64
C LYS A 76 -2.17 12.83 -2.19
N HIS A 77 -3.08 12.54 -3.11
CA HIS A 77 -3.91 13.57 -3.74
C HIS A 77 -4.96 14.14 -2.78
N ILE A 78 -5.65 13.29 -2.02
CA ILE A 78 -6.70 13.71 -1.08
C ILE A 78 -6.13 14.65 0.00
N LYS A 79 -4.90 14.38 0.45
CA LYS A 79 -4.23 15.16 1.50
C LYS A 79 -3.27 16.23 0.95
N GLU A 80 -3.17 16.37 -0.38
CA GLU A 80 -2.25 17.27 -1.08
C GLU A 80 -0.79 17.15 -0.60
N TRP A 81 -0.35 15.92 -0.34
CA TRP A 81 0.97 15.67 0.22
C TRP A 81 2.09 15.66 -0.81
N SER A 82 3.28 16.09 -0.39
CA SER A 82 4.51 15.77 -1.10
C SER A 82 4.85 14.28 -0.94
N PHE A 83 5.74 13.74 -1.79
CA PHE A 83 6.22 12.36 -1.62
C PHE A 83 6.93 12.12 -0.28
N ARG A 84 7.57 13.15 0.30
CA ARG A 84 8.22 13.06 1.62
C ARG A 84 7.19 13.01 2.74
N ASP A 85 6.13 13.80 2.62
CA ASP A 85 5.03 13.75 3.59
C ASP A 85 4.33 12.39 3.52
N LEU A 86 4.02 11.89 2.33
CA LEU A 86 3.46 10.54 2.16
C LEU A 86 4.33 9.46 2.84
N GLU A 87 5.64 9.48 2.61
CA GLU A 87 6.56 8.55 3.27
C GLU A 87 6.53 8.71 4.80
N ARG A 88 6.61 9.94 5.32
CA ARG A 88 6.60 10.23 6.75
C ARG A 88 5.31 9.73 7.41
N GLU A 89 4.17 10.07 6.82
CA GLU A 89 2.86 9.72 7.34
C GLU A 89 2.62 8.20 7.29
N LEU A 90 3.06 7.51 6.24
CA LEU A 90 2.98 6.05 6.16
C LEU A 90 3.93 5.33 7.12
N ARG A 91 4.96 6.00 7.65
CA ARG A 91 5.81 5.45 8.72
C ARG A 91 5.25 5.73 10.10
N GLY A 92 4.54 6.86 10.27
CA GLY A 92 4.04 7.32 11.58
C GLY A 92 2.60 6.93 11.92
N SER A 93 1.74 6.67 10.92
CA SER A 93 0.29 6.48 11.13
C SER A 93 -0.19 5.07 10.81
N LEU A 94 -0.73 4.39 11.81
CA LEU A 94 -1.35 3.07 11.64
C LEU A 94 -2.60 3.12 10.76
N VAL A 95 -3.32 4.24 10.74
CA VAL A 95 -4.50 4.46 9.88
C VAL A 95 -4.11 4.37 8.42
N TYR A 96 -3.10 5.15 8.04
CA TYR A 96 -2.67 5.24 6.66
C TYR A 96 -2.01 3.94 6.20
N ARG A 97 -1.31 3.24 7.10
CA ARG A 97 -0.76 1.90 6.81
C ARG A 97 -1.84 0.84 6.61
N LYS A 98 -2.93 0.90 7.37
CA LYS A 98 -4.10 0.03 7.18
C LYS A 98 -4.83 0.35 5.89
N PHE A 99 -5.10 1.64 5.62
CA PHE A 99 -5.71 2.09 4.37
C PHE A 99 -4.90 1.61 3.16
N THR A 100 -3.58 1.86 3.15
CA THR A 100 -2.68 1.47 2.05
C THR A 100 -2.23 0.00 2.07
N ARG A 101 -2.83 -0.86 2.90
CA ARG A 101 -2.55 -2.31 3.01
C ARG A 101 -1.09 -2.68 3.29
N PHE A 102 -0.29 -1.75 3.81
CA PHE A 102 1.09 -2.03 4.24
C PHE A 102 1.13 -2.73 5.60
N HIS A 103 0.19 -2.45 6.51
CA HIS A 103 0.15 -3.05 7.85
C HIS A 103 1.52 -2.98 8.57
N GLU A 104 2.25 -4.08 8.71
CA GLU A 104 3.60 -4.16 9.26
C GLU A 104 4.73 -4.21 8.22
N ASP A 105 4.42 -4.36 6.93
CA ASP A 105 5.41 -4.41 5.85
C ASP A 105 6.15 -3.07 5.68
N SER A 106 7.43 -3.10 5.29
CA SER A 106 8.22 -1.89 5.05
C SER A 106 7.56 -0.96 4.00
N THR A 107 7.44 0.33 4.33
CA THR A 107 7.00 1.35 3.36
C THR A 107 8.16 1.74 2.44
N PRO A 108 7.91 1.91 1.13
CA PRO A 108 8.88 2.49 0.21
C PRO A 108 9.30 3.92 0.60
N ASP A 109 10.50 4.30 0.17
CA ASP A 109 11.01 5.66 0.28
C ASP A 109 10.32 6.61 -0.73
N HIS A 110 10.29 7.91 -0.44
CA HIS A 110 9.71 8.95 -1.31
C HIS A 110 10.23 8.86 -2.76
N SER A 111 11.50 8.51 -2.95
CA SER A 111 12.10 8.35 -4.28
C SER A 111 11.52 7.17 -5.07
N VAL A 112 11.07 6.12 -4.38
CA VAL A 112 10.39 4.97 -4.99
C VAL A 112 8.98 5.37 -5.39
N PHE A 113 8.24 6.06 -4.53
CA PHE A 113 6.91 6.57 -4.88
C PHE A 113 6.95 7.49 -6.09
N SER A 114 7.88 8.45 -6.12
CA SER A 114 8.05 9.37 -7.25
C SER A 114 8.30 8.63 -8.57
N LYS A 115 9.09 7.54 -8.56
CA LYS A 115 9.35 6.73 -9.76
C LYS A 115 8.12 5.93 -10.20
N LEU A 116 7.38 5.37 -9.26
CA LEU A 116 6.24 4.50 -9.54
C LEU A 116 5.01 5.30 -9.97
N PHE A 117 4.76 6.46 -9.38
CA PHE A 117 3.60 7.30 -9.73
C PHE A 117 3.72 7.83 -11.16
N LYS A 118 4.95 8.11 -11.63
CA LYS A 118 5.20 8.46 -13.04
C LYS A 118 4.73 7.40 -14.03
N LEU A 119 4.65 6.13 -13.62
CA LEU A 119 4.13 5.05 -14.47
C LEU A 119 2.60 5.10 -14.61
N LEU A 120 1.90 5.68 -13.63
CA LEU A 120 0.44 5.80 -13.64
C LEU A 120 -0.06 6.97 -14.49
N GLY A 121 0.86 7.80 -15.01
CA GLY A 121 0.55 8.96 -15.83
C GLY A 121 0.79 10.29 -15.11
N PRO A 122 0.65 11.42 -15.84
CA PRO A 122 0.94 12.75 -15.31
C PRO A 122 0.03 13.15 -14.14
N GLU A 123 -1.25 12.73 -14.17
CA GLU A 123 -2.22 13.06 -13.12
C GLU A 123 -1.81 12.49 -11.76
N ALA A 124 -1.17 11.33 -11.73
CA ALA A 124 -0.70 10.70 -10.49
C ALA A 124 0.45 11.46 -9.83
N VAL A 125 1.20 12.28 -10.55
CA VAL A 125 2.41 12.96 -10.02
C VAL A 125 2.06 14.27 -9.32
N ARG A 126 0.90 14.85 -9.63
CA ARG A 126 0.45 16.17 -9.17
C ARG A 126 0.34 16.23 -7.64
#